data_AF-A0A953WYC3-F1
#
_entry.id   AF-A0A953WYC3-F1
#
_cell.length_a   1.000
_cell.length_b   1.000
_cell.length_c   1.000
_cell.angle_alpha   90.00
_cell.angle_beta   90.00
_cell.angle_gamma   90.00
#
_symmetry.space_group_name_H-M   'P 1'
#
loop_
_entity.id
_entity.type
_entity.pdbx_description
1 polymer ?
#
loop_
_entity_poly.entity_id
_entity_poly.type
_entity_poly.pdbx_seq_one_letter_code
_entity_poly.pdbx_strand_id
1 'polypeptide(L)'
;MSDRDAILTLLARYCFITDRGSADELAALFWEDCTVDFGGNVHEGREAAHKGFARWIGKMRDPVEGLRHILHTPLIEIAGDTASSEAYYDADCHSRKSGRAIRLRGLYRTAFERRDGDWRILRHEVQIWRPMDPKPAGKPT
;
A
#
# COMPACT_ATOMS: atom_id res chain seq x y z
N MET A 1 12.24 7.45 19.86
CA MET A 1 11.85 6.51 18.78
C MET A 1 13.02 6.41 17.83
N SER A 2 13.46 5.21 17.44
CA SER A 2 14.55 5.11 16.46
C SER A 2 14.03 5.42 15.05
N ASP A 3 14.92 5.77 14.11
CA ASP A 3 14.54 5.96 12.70
C ASP A 3 13.91 4.68 12.13
N ARG A 4 14.44 3.51 12.50
CA ARG A 4 13.86 2.23 12.11
C ARG A 4 12.43 2.06 12.61
N ASP A 5 12.15 2.44 13.87
CA ASP A 5 10.79 2.39 14.42
C ASP A 5 9.86 3.39 13.70
N ALA A 6 10.37 4.56 13.29
CA ALA A 6 9.61 5.53 12.52
C ALA A 6 9.17 4.96 11.15
N ILE A 7 10.10 4.32 10.44
CA ILE A 7 9.84 3.67 9.14
C ILE A 7 8.85 2.50 9.31
N LEU A 8 9.06 1.63 10.29
CA LEU A 8 8.14 0.54 10.60
C LEU A 8 6.73 1.07 10.94
N THR A 9 6.67 2.17 11.68
CA THR A 9 5.40 2.83 12.01
C THR A 9 4.72 3.41 10.78
N LEU A 10 5.44 4.04 9.86
CA LEU A 10 4.88 4.53 8.59
C LEU A 10 4.31 3.39 7.75
N LEU A 11 5.05 2.29 7.60
CA LEU A 11 4.59 1.10 6.86
C LEU A 11 3.34 0.49 7.50
N ALA A 12 3.30 0.36 8.82
CA ALA A 12 2.12 -0.12 9.54
C ALA A 12 0.93 0.83 9.37
N ARG A 13 1.14 2.14 9.52
CA ARG A 13 0.09 3.16 9.32
C ARG A 13 -0.46 3.12 7.91
N TYR A 14 0.40 2.99 6.90
CA TYR A 14 -0.03 2.84 5.51
C TYR A 14 -0.99 1.66 5.34
N CYS A 15 -0.65 0.48 5.87
CA CYS A 15 -1.52 -0.71 5.79
C CYS A 15 -2.87 -0.46 6.48
N PHE A 16 -2.86 -0.03 7.75
CA PHE A 16 -4.11 0.17 8.50
C PHE A 16 -4.97 1.30 7.95
N ILE A 17 -4.39 2.41 7.47
CA ILE A 17 -5.17 3.51 6.88
C ILE A 17 -5.72 3.07 5.51
N THR A 18 -4.96 2.30 4.73
CA THR A 18 -5.47 1.68 3.49
C THR A 18 -6.72 0.86 3.78
N ASP A 19 -6.70 0.08 4.85
CA ASP A 19 -7.80 -0.83 5.22
C ASP A 19 -9.06 -0.12 5.75
N ARG A 20 -8.91 0.98 6.51
CA ARG A 20 -10.04 1.60 7.25
C ARG A 20 -10.07 3.13 7.32
N GLY A 21 -9.02 3.81 6.89
CA GLY A 21 -8.89 5.27 6.96
C GLY A 21 -9.40 6.00 5.73
N SER A 22 -9.22 7.31 5.72
CA SER A 22 -9.58 8.21 4.61
C SER A 22 -8.44 8.39 3.60
N ALA A 23 -8.78 8.94 2.43
CA ALA A 23 -7.79 9.34 1.44
C ALA A 23 -6.87 10.46 1.97
N ASP A 24 -7.41 11.37 2.79
CA ASP A 24 -6.65 12.44 3.46
C ASP A 24 -5.59 11.88 4.40
N GLU A 25 -5.98 10.91 5.24
CA GLU A 25 -5.05 10.23 6.16
C GLU A 25 -3.96 9.46 5.41
N LEU A 26 -4.30 8.83 4.26
CA LEU A 26 -3.30 8.17 3.42
C LEU A 26 -2.32 9.19 2.84
N ALA A 27 -2.84 10.24 2.20
CA ALA A 27 -2.04 11.28 1.58
C ALA A 27 -1.13 11.99 2.58
N ALA A 28 -1.54 12.13 3.85
CA ALA A 28 -0.73 12.71 4.90
C ALA A 28 0.57 11.93 5.22
N LEU A 29 0.66 10.65 4.85
CA LEU A 29 1.88 9.84 5.00
C LEU A 29 2.97 10.17 3.98
N PHE A 30 2.65 10.95 2.95
CA PHE A 30 3.51 11.24 1.81
C PHE A 30 3.99 12.69 1.82
N TRP A 31 5.16 12.93 1.21
CA TRP A 31 5.61 14.27 0.88
C TRP A 31 4.81 14.88 -0.28
N GLU A 32 4.81 16.21 -0.39
CA GLU A 32 4.06 16.92 -1.44
C GLU A 32 4.50 16.51 -2.85
N ASP A 33 5.80 16.26 -3.02
CA ASP A 33 6.48 15.85 -4.25
C ASP A 33 6.60 14.32 -4.40
N CYS A 34 5.77 13.54 -3.68
CA CYS A 34 5.87 12.08 -3.72
C CYS A 34 5.50 11.48 -5.08
N THR A 35 5.91 10.23 -5.32
CA THR A 35 5.40 9.41 -6.42
C THR A 35 4.78 8.12 -5.88
N VAL A 36 3.56 7.82 -6.31
CA VAL A 36 2.87 6.56 -5.96
C VAL A 36 2.57 5.79 -7.25
N ASP A 37 3.08 4.57 -7.35
CA ASP A 37 2.85 3.67 -8.47
C ASP A 37 2.02 2.47 -8.00
N PHE A 38 0.80 2.36 -8.55
CA PHE A 38 -0.08 1.22 -8.33
C PHE A 38 -0.08 0.30 -9.55
N GLY A 39 0.89 -0.61 -9.62
CA GLY A 39 0.97 -1.62 -10.69
C GLY A 39 1.05 -1.02 -12.11
N GLY A 40 1.78 0.07 -12.27
CA GLY A 40 1.95 0.82 -13.52
C GLY A 40 1.06 2.05 -13.65
N ASN A 41 0.16 2.30 -12.69
CA ASN A 41 -0.62 3.53 -12.63
C ASN A 41 0.06 4.54 -11.71
N VAL A 42 0.81 5.46 -12.32
CA VAL A 42 1.66 6.43 -11.62
C VAL A 42 0.90 7.71 -11.28
N HIS A 43 1.05 8.14 -10.02
CA HIS A 43 0.53 9.39 -9.48
C HIS A 43 1.69 10.26 -9.00
N GLU A 44 1.86 11.42 -9.62
CA GLU A 44 2.92 12.38 -9.29
C GLU A 44 2.38 13.51 -8.41
N GLY A 45 3.00 13.67 -7.24
CA GLY A 45 2.59 14.61 -6.21
C GLY A 45 1.46 14.10 -5.32
N ARG A 46 1.41 14.64 -4.10
CA ARG A 46 0.46 14.24 -3.05
C ARG A 46 -0.99 14.44 -3.46
N GLU A 47 -1.28 15.51 -4.21
CA GLU A 47 -2.63 15.78 -4.71
C GLU A 47 -3.12 14.69 -5.69
N ALA A 48 -2.25 14.25 -6.61
CA ALA A 48 -2.58 13.19 -7.55
C ALA A 48 -2.72 11.83 -6.84
N ALA A 49 -1.84 11.55 -5.87
CA ALA A 49 -1.92 10.37 -5.02
C ALA A 49 -3.23 10.33 -4.23
N HIS A 50 -3.61 11.45 -3.61
CA HIS A 50 -4.89 11.61 -2.89
C HIS A 50 -6.10 11.24 -3.78
N LYS A 51 -6.17 11.80 -4.99
CA LYS A 51 -7.24 11.46 -5.96
C LYS A 51 -7.23 9.98 -6.32
N GLY A 52 -6.04 9.39 -6.46
CA GLY A 52 -5.83 7.96 -6.66
C GLY A 52 -6.39 7.13 -5.51
N PHE A 53 -6.04 7.46 -4.27
CA PHE A 53 -6.53 6.78 -3.07
C PHE A 53 -8.05 6.90 -2.95
N ALA A 54 -8.63 8.09 -3.10
CA ALA A 54 -10.08 8.28 -3.03
C ALA A 54 -10.83 7.42 -4.06
N ARG A 55 -10.31 7.36 -5.29
CA ARG A 55 -10.87 6.50 -6.34
C ARG A 55 -10.72 5.02 -5.98
N TRP A 56 -9.57 4.59 -5.49
CA TRP A 56 -9.33 3.21 -5.10
C TRP A 56 -10.23 2.79 -3.94
N ILE A 57 -10.43 3.65 -2.94
CA ILE A 57 -11.33 3.42 -1.81
C ILE A 57 -12.73 3.09 -2.33
N GLY A 58 -13.33 3.97 -3.13
CA GLY A 58 -14.70 3.77 -3.62
C GLY A 58 -14.86 2.56 -4.54
N LYS A 59 -13.83 2.24 -5.35
CA LYS A 59 -13.94 1.18 -6.37
C LYS A 59 -13.47 -0.19 -5.92
N MET A 60 -12.49 -0.25 -5.02
CA MET A 60 -11.79 -1.48 -4.66
C MET A 60 -12.00 -1.85 -3.20
N ARG A 61 -11.98 -0.88 -2.28
CA ARG A 61 -12.11 -1.13 -0.83
C ARG A 61 -13.55 -1.24 -0.36
N ASP A 62 -14.39 -0.26 -0.68
CA ASP A 62 -15.76 -0.21 -0.18
C ASP A 62 -16.60 -1.43 -0.58
N PRO A 63 -16.42 -2.04 -1.79
CA PRO A 63 -17.12 -3.26 -2.17
C PRO A 63 -16.64 -4.55 -1.47
N VAL A 64 -15.62 -4.48 -0.61
CA VAL A 64 -15.08 -5.63 0.13
C VAL A 64 -15.23 -5.46 1.63
N GLU A 65 -15.11 -6.58 2.35
CA GLU A 65 -15.13 -6.61 3.80
C GLU A 65 -14.00 -7.46 4.37
N GLY A 66 -13.61 -7.14 5.61
CA GLY A 66 -12.47 -7.79 6.26
C GLY A 66 -11.15 -7.57 5.53
N LEU A 67 -10.99 -6.43 4.82
CA LEU A 67 -9.74 -6.08 4.16
C LEU A 67 -8.63 -5.95 5.21
N ARG A 68 -7.53 -6.66 4.96
CA ARG A 68 -6.32 -6.62 5.77
C ARG A 68 -5.10 -6.62 4.86
N HIS A 69 -4.29 -5.57 4.94
CA HIS A 69 -2.93 -5.57 4.41
C HIS A 69 -1.97 -6.08 5.50
N ILE A 70 -1.44 -7.28 5.31
CA ILE A 70 -0.51 -7.93 6.23
C ILE A 70 0.88 -7.75 5.65
N LEU A 71 1.71 -7.00 6.37
CA LEU A 71 3.09 -6.76 6.01
C LEU A 71 3.99 -7.83 6.64
N HIS A 72 4.84 -8.46 5.83
CA HIS A 72 5.90 -9.34 6.31
C HIS A 72 7.13 -8.53 6.72
N THR A 73 8.12 -9.19 7.33
CA THR A 73 9.36 -8.56 7.78
C THR A 73 10.01 -7.73 6.65
N PRO A 74 10.07 -6.39 6.79
CA PRO A 74 10.64 -5.54 5.75
C PRO A 74 12.17 -5.55 5.82
N LEU A 75 12.82 -5.59 4.66
CA LEU A 75 14.21 -5.18 4.51
C LEU A 75 14.23 -3.65 4.55
N ILE A 76 15.01 -3.04 5.45
CA ILE A 76 15.09 -1.59 5.63
C ILE A 76 16.56 -1.17 5.64
N GLU A 77 16.90 -0.19 4.81
CA GLU A 77 18.21 0.46 4.78
C GLU A 77 18.05 1.94 5.07
N ILE A 78 18.84 2.49 5.99
CA ILE A 78 18.77 3.90 6.42
C ILE A 78 20.13 4.54 6.17
N ALA A 79 20.12 5.68 5.48
CA ALA A 79 21.30 6.49 5.17
C ALA A 79 21.01 7.97 5.48
N GLY A 80 21.36 8.40 6.69
CA GLY A 80 21.13 9.78 7.15
C GLY A 80 19.64 10.15 7.18
N ASP A 81 19.26 11.09 6.33
CA ASP A 81 17.89 11.58 6.16
C ASP A 81 17.09 10.83 5.07
N THR A 82 17.62 9.71 4.56
CA THR A 82 16.94 8.87 3.57
C THR A 82 16.83 7.43 4.05
N ALA A 83 15.79 6.73 3.60
CA ALA A 83 15.66 5.29 3.83
C ALA A 83 14.96 4.61 2.66
N SER A 84 15.20 3.31 2.49
CA SER A 84 14.50 2.46 1.54
C SER A 84 13.94 1.22 2.26
N SER A 85 12.89 0.64 1.70
CA SER A 85 12.41 -0.67 2.15
C SER A 85 11.84 -1.52 1.03
N GLU A 86 12.04 -2.82 1.14
CA GLU A 86 11.29 -3.83 0.39
C GLU A 86 10.54 -4.73 1.37
N ALA A 87 9.25 -4.94 1.13
CA ALA A 87 8.39 -5.72 2.02
C ALA A 87 7.37 -6.53 1.23
N TYR A 88 7.33 -7.84 1.47
CA TYR A 88 6.23 -8.66 0.97
C TYR A 88 4.95 -8.30 1.72
N TYR A 89 3.82 -8.36 1.02
CA TYR A 89 2.52 -8.19 1.63
C TYR A 89 1.49 -9.18 1.10
N ASP A 90 0.54 -9.48 1.98
CA ASP A 90 -0.72 -10.13 1.66
C ASP A 90 -1.84 -9.09 1.79
N ALA A 91 -2.77 -9.06 0.83
CA ALA A 91 -4.03 -8.33 0.99
C ALA A 91 -5.20 -9.31 0.84
N ASP A 92 -5.89 -9.57 1.94
CA ASP A 92 -7.01 -10.51 1.98
C ASP A 92 -8.31 -9.78 2.28
N CYS A 93 -9.40 -10.17 1.62
CA CYS A 93 -10.74 -9.67 1.91
C CYS A 93 -11.81 -10.62 1.35
N HIS A 94 -13.09 -10.29 1.59
CA HIS A 94 -14.22 -10.95 0.94
C HIS A 94 -15.01 -9.92 0.13
N SER A 95 -15.49 -10.30 -1.05
CA SER A 95 -16.45 -9.47 -1.77
C SER A 95 -17.76 -9.40 -1.00
N ARG A 96 -18.26 -8.19 -0.70
CA ARG A 96 -19.57 -8.01 -0.07
C ARG A 96 -20.73 -8.55 -0.92
N LYS A 97 -20.56 -8.54 -2.25
CA LYS A 97 -21.60 -8.97 -3.20
C LYS A 97 -21.73 -10.49 -3.29
N SER A 98 -20.62 -11.21 -3.30
CA SER A 98 -20.60 -12.66 -3.59
C SER A 98 -20.11 -13.53 -2.45
N GLY A 99 -19.57 -12.94 -1.37
CA GLY A 99 -18.87 -13.65 -0.30
C GLY A 99 -17.56 -14.31 -0.75
N ARG A 100 -17.15 -14.14 -2.01
CA ARG A 100 -15.94 -14.77 -2.54
C ARG A 100 -14.70 -14.20 -1.85
N ALA A 101 -13.84 -15.08 -1.35
CA ALA A 101 -12.52 -14.72 -0.86
C ALA A 101 -11.65 -14.13 -1.98
N ILE A 102 -10.96 -13.05 -1.67
CA ILE A 102 -9.99 -12.37 -2.52
C ILE A 102 -8.67 -12.38 -1.76
N ARG A 103 -7.60 -12.83 -2.43
CA ARG A 103 -6.26 -12.92 -1.88
C ARG A 103 -5.29 -12.35 -2.91
N LEU A 104 -4.63 -11.25 -2.55
CA LEU A 104 -3.57 -10.64 -3.35
C LEU A 104 -2.25 -10.81 -2.62
N ARG A 105 -1.19 -10.95 -3.40
CA ARG A 105 0.18 -11.08 -2.92
C ARG A 105 1.04 -10.11 -3.72
N GLY A 106 2.03 -9.54 -3.09
CA GLY A 106 2.88 -8.58 -3.77
C GLY A 106 4.06 -8.11 -2.98
N LEU A 107 4.65 -7.05 -3.51
CA LEU A 107 5.84 -6.40 -2.96
C LEU A 107 5.57 -4.90 -2.88
N TYR A 108 5.85 -4.32 -1.72
CA TYR A 108 6.03 -2.88 -1.59
C TYR A 108 7.49 -2.53 -1.75
N ARG A 109 7.77 -1.53 -2.58
CA ARG A 109 9.06 -0.85 -2.63
C ARG A 109 8.86 0.61 -2.25
N THR A 110 9.46 1.02 -1.15
CA THR A 110 9.20 2.35 -0.58
C THR A 110 10.50 3.08 -0.35
N ALA A 111 10.56 4.34 -0.76
CA ALA A 111 11.62 5.27 -0.39
C ALA A 111 11.04 6.34 0.53
N PHE A 112 11.81 6.69 1.54
CA PHE A 112 11.45 7.64 2.58
C PHE A 112 12.49 8.73 2.66
N GLU A 113 12.04 9.90 3.09
CA GLU A 113 12.90 11.04 3.34
C GLU A 113 12.49 11.72 4.63
N ARG A 114 13.47 12.13 5.43
CA ARG A 114 13.30 12.96 6.60
C ARG A 114 13.50 14.42 6.21
N ARG A 115 12.49 15.26 6.43
CA ARG A 115 12.59 16.72 6.28
C ARG A 115 12.09 17.36 7.56
N ASP A 116 12.85 18.32 8.08
CA ASP A 116 12.52 19.03 9.33
C ASP A 116 12.24 18.10 10.52
N GLY A 117 12.91 16.94 10.57
CA GLY A 117 12.77 15.93 11.63
C GLY A 117 11.63 14.92 11.42
N ASP A 118 10.78 15.09 10.41
CA ASP A 118 9.66 14.21 10.11
C ASP A 118 10.02 13.22 8.98
N TRP A 119 9.82 11.92 9.22
CA TRP A 119 9.86 10.91 8.15
C TRP A 119 8.53 10.84 7.42
N ARG A 120 8.56 10.86 6.08
CA ARG A 120 7.41 10.55 5.22
C ARG A 120 7.84 9.77 3.98
N ILE A 121 6.85 9.26 3.27
CA ILE A 121 7.05 8.50 2.04
C ILE A 121 7.29 9.45 0.87
N LEU A 122 8.41 9.27 0.18
CA LEU A 122 8.75 9.99 -1.05
C LEU A 122 8.35 9.18 -2.29
N ARG A 123 8.60 7.87 -2.29
CA ARG A 123 8.16 6.98 -3.37
C ARG A 123 7.54 5.73 -2.81
N HIS A 124 6.43 5.29 -3.37
CA HIS A 124 5.82 4.01 -3.04
C HIS A 124 5.35 3.29 -4.29
N GLU A 125 5.90 2.11 -4.52
CA GLU A 125 5.51 1.23 -5.61
C GLU A 125 4.83 -0.01 -5.04
N VAL A 126 3.62 -0.26 -5.51
CA VAL A 126 2.82 -1.44 -5.20
C VAL A 126 2.88 -2.39 -6.38
N GLN A 127 3.67 -3.45 -6.24
CA GLN A 127 3.65 -4.54 -7.19
C GLN A 127 2.59 -5.55 -6.79
N ILE A 128 1.73 -5.92 -7.74
CA ILE A 128 0.71 -6.96 -7.56
C ILE A 128 1.14 -8.16 -8.38
N TRP A 129 1.37 -9.28 -7.72
CA TRP A 129 1.73 -10.52 -8.40
C TRP A 129 0.50 -11.24 -8.91
N ARG A 130 0.71 -12.11 -9.90
CA ARG A 130 -0.35 -12.98 -10.42
C ARG A 130 -0.87 -13.87 -9.28
N PRO A 131 -2.18 -14.12 -9.20
CA PRO A 131 -2.73 -15.08 -8.25
C PRO A 131 -2.05 -16.44 -8.39
N MET A 132 -1.68 -17.05 -7.27
CA MET A 132 -1.12 -18.41 -7.26
C MET A 132 -2.18 -19.48 -7.53
N ASP A 133 -3.45 -19.17 -7.25
CA ASP A 133 -4.55 -20.12 -7.45
C ASP A 133 -4.78 -20.39 -8.95
N PRO A 134 -4.95 -21.66 -9.35
CA PRO A 134 -5.29 -21.98 -10.73
C PRO A 134 -6.61 -21.32 -11.12
N LYS A 135 -6.76 -20.91 -12.38
CA LYS A 135 -8.07 -20.51 -12.91
C LYS A 135 -9.06 -21.63 -12.61
N PRO A 136 -10.26 -21.34 -12.07
CA PRO A 136 -11.27 -22.38 -11.91
C PRO A 136 -11.47 -23.07 -13.26
N ALA A 137 -11.39 -24.40 -13.26
CA ALA A 137 -11.61 -25.19 -14.45
C ALA A 137 -12.97 -24.75 -15.06
N GLY A 138 -12.95 -24.28 -16.30
CA GLY A 138 -14.19 -23.96 -17.01
C GLY A 138 -15.10 -25.18 -16.98
N LYS A 139 -16.40 -24.98 -16.74
CA LYS A 139 -17.37 -26.07 -16.92
C LYS A 139 -17.20 -26.61 -18.35
N PRO A 140 -17.05 -27.94 -18.54
CA PRO A 140 -17.08 -28.49 -19.88
C PRO A 140 -18.42 -28.13 -20.53
N THR A 141 -18.35 -27.62 -21.75
CA THR A 141 -19.48 -27.33 -22.65
C THR A 141 -20.25 -28.60 -22.99
#